data_AF-A0A3R7XDF6-F1
#
_entry.id   AF-A0A3R7XDF6-F1
#
_cell.length_a   1.000
_cell.length_b   1.000
_cell.length_c   1.000
_cell.angle_alpha   90.00
_cell.angle_beta   90.00
_cell.angle_gamma   90.00
#
_symmetry.space_group_name_H-M   'P 1'
#
loop_
_entity.id
_entity.type
_entity.pdbx_description
1 polymer ?
#
loop_
_entity_poly.entity_id
_entity_poly.type
_entity_poly.pdbx_seq_one_letter_code
_entity_poly.pdbx_strand_id
1 'polypeptide(L)'
;MGNGKYYCPCWEIYYPHNDMAATTSTILQAILFVSPQFYCYPWKPLLNAAIGDTYDVALKHFLVNHKTAPNLVLHCVCMVVQLLGNFCFLQTVDDILFPSRPRPLSILTAVTWIVYLLRRAPSAPWWVQLASASSIAAAAAVAPSLVPHGEFVSLVLLATFLGVLLLVHAIGFHKSLHTVASVLSTLVLVGFHVLWSALPHDLASISDHTVLINCVFLGLMLLISLVKNPLVPSVAYGYLVGHALAAITGQAWLFFFSFGFFGSVLQSVSHLVTKEVPTMVALQTVASPADKVRYEYAHVTFFPHLVFHGLVFSSDLVNKSSKTT
;
A
#
# COMPACT_ATOMS: atom_id res chain seq x y z
N MET A 1 16.27 -30.18 -7.04
CA MET A 1 14.99 -29.43 -7.02
C MET A 1 14.29 -29.74 -5.70
N GLY A 2 14.63 -28.98 -4.65
CA GLY A 2 14.08 -29.19 -3.31
C GLY A 2 12.92 -28.23 -3.08
N ASN A 3 11.75 -28.77 -2.70
CA ASN A 3 10.60 -28.03 -2.21
C ASN A 3 10.97 -27.31 -0.90
N GLY A 4 11.53 -26.11 -1.01
CA GLY A 4 11.79 -25.23 0.12
C GLY A 4 10.48 -24.68 0.65
N LYS A 5 9.84 -25.41 1.57
CA LYS A 5 8.87 -24.80 2.49
C LYS A 5 9.67 -23.81 3.34
N TYR A 6 9.57 -22.52 3.03
CA TYR A 6 10.05 -21.46 3.91
C TYR A 6 9.15 -21.39 5.15
N TYR A 7 9.35 -22.31 6.08
CA TYR A 7 8.86 -22.17 7.45
C TYR A 7 9.66 -21.06 8.10
N CYS A 8 9.04 -19.90 8.37
CA CYS A 8 9.61 -18.98 9.36
C CYS A 8 9.27 -19.54 10.76
N PRO A 9 10.26 -19.80 11.63
CA PRO A 9 10.02 -20.25 13.01
C PRO A 9 9.27 -19.21 13.87
N CYS A 10 9.01 -18.03 13.32
CA CYS A 10 8.44 -16.89 14.02
C CYS A 10 6.92 -16.97 14.24
N TRP A 11 6.22 -17.90 13.57
CA TRP A 11 4.77 -18.11 13.67
C TRP A 11 4.34 -19.00 14.85
N GLU A 12 5.28 -19.67 15.53
CA GLU A 12 4.97 -20.64 16.60
C GLU A 12 4.63 -20.00 17.96
N ILE A 13 4.84 -18.69 18.11
CA ILE A 13 4.55 -17.97 19.36
C ILE A 13 3.35 -17.04 19.12
N TYR A 14 2.18 -17.60 18.87
CA TYR A 14 0.95 -16.83 18.95
C TYR A 14 -0.11 -17.61 19.70
N TYR A 15 -0.55 -17.05 20.83
CA TYR A 15 -1.65 -17.59 21.61
C TYR A 15 -2.95 -17.42 20.81
N PRO A 16 -3.85 -18.43 20.82
CA PRO A 16 -5.14 -18.33 20.15
C PRO A 16 -5.92 -17.17 20.78
N HIS A 17 -6.18 -16.13 19.98
CA HIS A 17 -7.14 -15.09 20.34
C HIS A 17 -8.51 -15.49 19.82
N ASN A 18 -9.55 -15.20 20.62
CA ASN A 18 -10.97 -15.50 20.38
C ASN A 18 -11.31 -15.77 18.91
N ASP A 19 -11.77 -16.99 18.64
CA ASP A 19 -12.13 -17.45 17.30
C ASP A 19 -13.10 -16.47 16.63
N MET A 20 -12.59 -15.70 15.67
CA MET A 20 -13.42 -14.88 14.81
C MET A 20 -14.20 -15.83 13.91
N ALA A 21 -15.53 -15.73 13.92
CA ALA A 21 -16.37 -16.52 13.03
C ALA A 21 -15.93 -16.34 11.57
N ALA A 22 -15.93 -17.44 10.80
CA ALA A 22 -15.47 -17.44 9.41
C ALA A 22 -16.18 -16.36 8.55
N THR A 23 -17.48 -16.16 8.77
CA THR A 23 -18.26 -15.11 8.11
C THR A 23 -17.74 -13.70 8.41
N THR A 24 -17.37 -13.44 9.67
CA THR A 24 -16.80 -12.15 10.09
C THR A 24 -15.45 -11.91 9.42
N SER A 25 -14.57 -12.93 9.35
CA SER A 25 -13.29 -12.85 8.66
C SER A 25 -13.47 -12.53 7.16
N THR A 26 -14.41 -13.18 6.48
CA THR A 26 -14.71 -12.91 5.07
C THR A 26 -15.21 -11.48 4.83
N ILE A 27 -16.10 -10.96 5.69
CA ILE A 27 -16.60 -9.59 5.58
C ILE A 27 -15.46 -8.58 5.77
N LEU A 28 -14.61 -8.80 6.77
CA LEU A 28 -13.47 -7.92 7.06
C LEU A 28 -12.42 -7.97 5.94
N GLN A 29 -12.17 -9.14 5.36
CA GLN A 29 -11.35 -9.28 4.17
C GLN A 29 -11.94 -8.45 3.02
N ALA A 30 -13.25 -8.57 2.77
CA ALA A 30 -13.90 -7.80 1.72
C ALA A 30 -13.72 -6.28 1.92
N ILE A 31 -13.95 -5.78 3.14
CA ILE A 31 -13.75 -4.36 3.48
C ILE A 31 -12.31 -3.91 3.28
N LEU A 32 -11.34 -4.78 3.57
CA LEU A 32 -9.92 -4.48 3.43
C LEU A 32 -9.49 -4.37 1.95
N PHE A 33 -9.97 -5.28 1.11
CA PHE A 33 -9.51 -5.45 -0.28
C PHE A 33 -10.39 -4.77 -1.34
N VAL A 34 -11.62 -4.37 -1.02
CA VAL A 34 -12.49 -3.62 -1.95
C VAL A 34 -11.95 -2.23 -2.25
N SER A 35 -11.00 -1.74 -1.45
CA SER A 35 -10.33 -0.44 -1.58
C SER A 35 -8.81 -0.64 -1.60
N PRO A 36 -8.03 0.36 -2.06
CA PRO A 36 -6.57 0.36 -1.93
C PRO A 36 -6.11 -0.08 -0.54
N GLN A 37 -5.16 -1.02 -0.45
CA GLN A 37 -4.86 -1.73 0.80
C GLN A 37 -4.36 -0.79 1.92
N PHE A 38 -3.60 0.25 1.56
CA PHE A 38 -3.02 1.21 2.49
C PHE A 38 -3.83 2.52 2.48
N TYR A 39 -3.88 3.24 3.62
CA TYR A 39 -4.41 4.61 3.81
C TYR A 39 -5.78 4.97 3.23
N CYS A 40 -6.59 3.99 2.85
CA CYS A 40 -7.92 4.23 2.32
C CYS A 40 -8.95 4.30 3.46
N TYR A 41 -9.53 5.49 3.65
CA TYR A 41 -10.66 5.81 4.55
C TYR A 41 -10.41 5.74 6.08
N PRO A 42 -11.23 6.42 6.91
CA PRO A 42 -10.96 6.53 8.35
C PRO A 42 -11.24 5.24 9.14
N TRP A 43 -11.92 4.25 8.56
CA TRP A 43 -12.31 3.05 9.29
C TRP A 43 -11.18 2.04 9.50
N LYS A 44 -10.10 2.04 8.70
CA LYS A 44 -9.03 1.04 8.83
C LYS A 44 -8.36 1.08 10.21
N PRO A 45 -7.96 2.25 10.75
CA PRO A 45 -7.47 2.33 12.12
C PRO A 45 -8.50 1.87 13.16
N LEU A 46 -9.78 2.17 12.97
CA LEU A 46 -10.86 1.76 13.88
C LEU A 46 -11.05 0.24 13.88
N LEU A 47 -11.05 -0.38 12.70
CA LEU A 47 -11.11 -1.83 12.56
C LEU A 47 -9.85 -2.48 13.13
N ASN A 48 -8.65 -1.97 12.85
CA ASN A 48 -7.45 -2.51 13.49
C ASN A 48 -7.49 -2.37 15.02
N ALA A 49 -8.07 -1.29 15.56
CA ALA A 49 -8.28 -1.12 17.00
C ALA A 49 -9.20 -2.17 17.61
N ALA A 50 -10.17 -2.66 16.83
CA ALA A 50 -11.23 -3.57 17.28
C ALA A 50 -10.86 -5.05 17.10
N ILE A 51 -10.20 -5.40 15.99
CA ILE A 51 -9.96 -6.80 15.61
C ILE A 51 -8.50 -7.14 15.34
N GLY A 52 -7.68 -6.16 14.97
CA GLY A 52 -6.37 -6.44 14.41
C GLY A 52 -5.29 -6.62 15.46
N ASP A 53 -4.06 -6.84 15.00
CA ASP A 53 -2.92 -7.06 15.88
C ASP A 53 -2.23 -5.77 16.33
N THR A 54 -1.38 -5.93 17.34
CA THR A 54 -0.62 -4.85 17.95
C THR A 54 0.52 -4.37 17.06
N TYR A 55 1.04 -3.18 17.36
CA TYR A 55 2.20 -2.64 16.67
C TYR A 55 3.44 -3.54 16.75
N ASP A 56 3.75 -4.09 17.92
CA ASP A 56 4.95 -4.92 18.11
C ASP A 56 4.90 -6.19 17.25
N VAL A 57 3.71 -6.76 17.11
CA VAL A 57 3.48 -7.92 16.25
C VAL A 57 3.65 -7.52 14.79
N ALA A 58 3.01 -6.43 14.35
CA ALA A 58 3.18 -5.91 13.00
C ALA A 58 4.66 -5.61 12.68
N LEU A 59 5.40 -5.03 13.61
CA LEU A 59 6.83 -4.73 13.49
C LEU A 59 7.67 -5.99 13.34
N LYS A 60 7.45 -6.99 14.21
CA LYS A 60 8.14 -8.27 14.11
C LYS A 60 7.94 -8.91 12.74
N HIS A 61 6.70 -9.00 12.26
CA HIS A 61 6.39 -9.58 10.95
C HIS A 61 6.96 -8.75 9.79
N PHE A 62 6.91 -7.41 9.90
CA PHE A 62 7.48 -6.51 8.91
C PHE A 62 8.98 -6.73 8.72
N LEU A 63 9.75 -6.77 9.82
CA LEU A 63 11.21 -6.90 9.79
C LEU A 63 11.69 -8.26 9.25
N VAL A 64 10.87 -9.31 9.32
CA VAL A 64 11.21 -10.61 8.70
C VAL A 64 11.29 -10.50 7.17
N ASN A 65 10.48 -9.61 6.58
CA ASN A 65 10.35 -9.46 5.13
C ASN A 65 10.97 -8.16 4.57
N HIS A 66 11.60 -7.36 5.43
CA HIS A 66 12.24 -6.08 5.09
C HIS A 66 13.63 -6.02 5.72
N LYS A 67 14.54 -6.87 5.24
CA LYS A 67 15.84 -7.09 5.89
C LYS A 67 16.90 -6.10 5.43
N THR A 68 16.79 -5.62 4.20
CA THR A 68 17.84 -4.82 3.55
C THR A 68 17.45 -3.35 3.42
N ALA A 69 18.45 -2.47 3.53
CA ALA A 69 18.28 -1.03 3.34
C ALA A 69 17.68 -0.68 1.96
N PRO A 70 18.12 -1.29 0.84
CA PRO A 70 17.46 -1.15 -0.46
C PRO A 70 15.94 -1.34 -0.43
N ASN A 71 15.46 -2.39 0.24
CA ASN A 71 14.03 -2.69 0.27
C ASN A 71 13.27 -1.60 1.04
N LEU A 72 13.80 -1.19 2.20
CA LEU A 72 13.19 -0.17 3.04
C LEU A 72 13.17 1.23 2.39
N VAL A 73 14.24 1.61 1.69
CA VAL A 73 14.30 2.90 0.98
C VAL A 73 13.29 2.93 -0.18
N LEU A 74 13.13 1.84 -0.93
CA LEU A 74 12.08 1.75 -1.95
C LEU A 74 10.68 1.79 -1.33
N HIS A 75 10.49 1.15 -0.17
CA HIS A 75 9.24 1.23 0.59
C HIS A 75 8.93 2.63 1.12
N CYS A 76 9.92 3.48 1.37
CA CYS A 76 9.68 4.90 1.67
C CYS A 76 8.99 5.61 0.49
N VAL A 77 9.44 5.35 -0.74
CA VAL A 77 8.78 5.89 -1.94
C VAL A 77 7.38 5.30 -2.09
N CYS A 78 7.21 3.99 -1.85
CA CYS A 78 5.89 3.35 -1.87
C CYS A 78 4.93 3.97 -0.86
N MET A 79 5.40 4.29 0.34
CA MET A 79 4.62 4.98 1.37
C MET A 79 4.18 6.37 0.91
N VAL A 80 5.06 7.14 0.27
CA VAL A 80 4.70 8.44 -0.31
C VAL A 80 3.62 8.28 -1.38
N VAL A 81 3.79 7.33 -2.31
CA VAL A 81 2.79 7.02 -3.36
C VAL A 81 1.44 6.69 -2.74
N GLN A 82 1.43 5.84 -1.71
CA GLN A 82 0.19 5.43 -1.05
C GLN A 82 -0.44 6.58 -0.27
N LEU A 83 0.32 7.38 0.46
CA LEU A 83 -0.23 8.53 1.18
C LEU A 83 -0.84 9.54 0.21
N LEU A 84 -0.10 9.93 -0.83
CA LEU A 84 -0.58 10.90 -1.81
C LEU A 84 -1.77 10.37 -2.60
N GLY A 85 -1.69 9.14 -3.12
CA GLY A 85 -2.78 8.53 -3.86
C GLY A 85 -4.08 8.45 -3.06
N ASN A 86 -3.99 8.04 -1.79
CA ASN A 86 -5.18 7.93 -0.95
C ASN A 86 -5.73 9.29 -0.52
N PHE A 87 -4.89 10.28 -0.17
CA PHE A 87 -5.40 11.60 0.20
C PHE A 87 -5.93 12.39 -1.01
N CYS A 88 -5.36 12.22 -2.20
CA CYS A 88 -5.95 12.75 -3.43
C CYS A 88 -7.28 12.05 -3.76
N PHE A 89 -7.37 10.74 -3.55
CA PHE A 89 -8.64 10.03 -3.68
C PHE A 89 -9.68 10.57 -2.68
N LEU A 90 -9.35 10.67 -1.40
CA LEU A 90 -10.27 11.21 -0.39
C LEU A 90 -10.68 12.65 -0.70
N GLN A 91 -9.77 13.46 -1.24
CA GLN A 91 -10.10 14.80 -1.71
C GLN A 91 -11.17 14.77 -2.81
N THR A 92 -11.02 13.92 -3.83
CA THR A 92 -12.04 13.80 -4.89
C THR A 92 -13.38 13.32 -4.34
N VAL A 93 -13.38 12.43 -3.34
CA VAL A 93 -14.62 11.98 -2.68
C VAL A 93 -15.24 13.10 -1.86
N ASP A 94 -14.43 13.90 -1.16
CA ASP A 94 -14.89 15.08 -0.43
C ASP A 94 -15.55 16.10 -1.36
N ASP A 95 -14.94 16.36 -2.52
CA ASP A 95 -15.49 17.28 -3.52
C ASP A 95 -16.83 16.79 -4.10
N ILE A 96 -17.00 15.47 -4.25
CA ILE A 96 -18.24 14.85 -4.74
C ILE A 96 -19.34 14.84 -3.67
N LEU A 97 -19.03 14.37 -2.46
CA LEU A 97 -20.02 14.11 -1.41
C LEU A 97 -20.29 15.32 -0.50
N PHE A 98 -19.31 16.21 -0.35
CA PHE A 98 -19.34 17.33 0.58
C PHE A 98 -18.87 18.65 -0.07
N PRO A 99 -19.41 19.06 -1.22
CA PRO A 99 -18.92 20.21 -1.99
C PRO A 99 -18.93 21.54 -1.21
N SER A 100 -19.77 21.64 -0.16
CA SER A 100 -19.90 22.85 0.68
C SER A 100 -19.10 22.78 1.99
N ARG A 101 -18.37 21.69 2.26
CA ARG A 101 -17.58 21.53 3.50
C ARG A 101 -16.12 21.26 3.16
N PRO A 102 -15.17 21.88 3.88
CA PRO A 102 -13.76 21.66 3.60
C PRO A 102 -13.36 20.25 4.08
N ARG A 103 -13.36 19.31 3.14
CA ARG A 103 -12.57 18.07 3.18
C ARG A 103 -12.81 17.16 4.40
N PRO A 104 -14.07 16.88 4.79
CA PRO A 104 -14.36 16.18 6.04
C PRO A 104 -13.77 14.76 6.10
N LEU A 105 -13.80 13.98 5.02
CA LEU A 105 -13.26 12.62 5.00
C LEU A 105 -11.74 12.61 5.03
N SER A 106 -11.10 13.52 4.28
CA SER A 106 -9.65 13.67 4.29
C SER A 106 -9.14 14.04 5.69
N ILE A 107 -9.76 15.04 6.34
CA ILE A 107 -9.39 15.47 7.69
C ILE A 107 -9.65 14.36 8.70
N LEU A 108 -10.83 13.74 8.67
CA LEU A 108 -11.19 12.66 9.58
C LEU A 108 -10.23 11.48 9.45
N THR A 109 -9.84 11.12 8.22
CA THR A 109 -8.86 10.04 7.98
C THR A 109 -7.51 10.40 8.56
N ALA A 110 -6.98 11.60 8.28
CA ALA A 110 -5.68 12.04 8.79
C ALA A 110 -5.65 12.04 10.32
N VAL A 111 -6.65 12.67 10.97
CA VAL A 111 -6.73 12.74 12.43
C VAL A 111 -6.87 11.36 13.04
N THR A 112 -7.77 10.52 12.52
CA THR A 112 -7.99 9.17 13.05
C THR A 112 -6.73 8.32 12.95
N TRP A 113 -6.02 8.39 11.83
CA TRP A 113 -4.79 7.63 11.63
C TRP A 113 -3.65 8.11 12.52
N ILE A 114 -3.45 9.43 12.62
CA ILE A 114 -2.41 10.02 13.49
C ILE A 114 -2.69 9.65 14.95
N VAL A 115 -3.91 9.90 15.44
CA VAL A 115 -4.28 9.56 16.83
C VAL A 115 -4.12 8.06 17.08
N TYR A 116 -4.54 7.22 16.14
CA TYR A 116 -4.40 5.78 16.26
C TYR A 116 -2.93 5.38 16.41
N LEU A 117 -2.06 5.85 15.52
CA LEU A 117 -0.64 5.55 15.54
C LEU A 117 0.02 5.97 16.86
N LEU A 118 -0.20 7.23 17.29
CA LEU A 118 0.36 7.76 18.54
C LEU A 118 -0.11 6.97 19.78
N ARG A 119 -1.36 6.47 19.78
CA ARG A 119 -1.92 5.77 20.94
C ARG A 119 -1.68 4.26 20.93
N ARG A 120 -1.54 3.65 19.76
CA ARG A 120 -1.50 2.18 19.59
C ARG A 120 -0.12 1.65 19.23
N ALA A 121 0.88 2.52 19.08
CA ALA A 121 2.29 2.15 18.93
C ALA A 121 3.20 2.85 19.96
N PRO A 122 2.94 2.72 21.28
CA PRO A 122 3.73 3.42 22.30
C PRO A 122 5.21 2.97 22.35
N SER A 123 5.51 1.76 21.87
CA SER A 123 6.88 1.24 21.76
C SER A 123 7.65 1.79 20.55
N ALA A 124 7.00 2.53 19.63
CA ALA A 124 7.69 3.16 18.52
C ALA A 124 8.54 4.35 19.02
N PRO A 125 9.80 4.51 18.54
CA PRO A 125 10.61 5.68 18.87
C PRO A 125 9.90 7.00 18.55
N TRP A 126 10.11 8.03 19.36
CA TRP A 126 9.40 9.32 19.22
C TRP A 126 9.56 9.94 17.83
N TRP A 127 10.73 9.78 17.19
CA TRP A 127 10.98 10.33 15.86
C TRP A 127 10.27 9.53 14.76
N VAL A 128 10.04 8.21 14.95
CA VAL A 128 9.20 7.38 14.06
C VAL A 128 7.77 7.88 14.10
N GLN A 129 7.27 8.16 15.31
CA GLN A 129 5.93 8.69 15.52
C GLN A 129 5.79 10.07 14.84
N LEU A 130 6.75 10.97 15.07
CA LEU A 130 6.78 12.30 14.46
C LEU A 130 6.85 12.24 12.94
N ALA A 131 7.76 11.43 12.37
CA ALA A 131 7.92 11.29 10.93
C ALA A 131 6.64 10.74 10.28
N SER A 132 6.05 9.71 10.87
CA SER A 132 4.79 9.12 10.40
C SER A 132 3.63 10.12 10.43
N ALA A 133 3.45 10.82 11.55
CA ALA A 133 2.39 11.81 11.70
C ALA A 133 2.59 12.97 10.72
N SER A 134 3.83 13.41 10.54
CA SER A 134 4.20 14.48 9.60
C SER A 134 3.95 14.06 8.14
N SER A 135 4.28 12.83 7.75
CA SER A 135 4.00 12.32 6.40
C SER A 135 2.50 12.27 6.11
N ILE A 136 1.68 11.82 7.06
CA ILE A 136 0.22 11.79 6.92
C ILE A 136 -0.33 13.23 6.82
N ALA A 137 0.09 14.12 7.72
CA ALA A 137 -0.36 15.52 7.72
C ALA A 137 0.06 16.25 6.45
N ALA A 138 1.28 16.04 5.96
CA ALA A 138 1.77 16.62 4.72
C ALA A 138 0.96 16.13 3.52
N ALA A 139 0.73 14.83 3.40
CA ALA A 139 -0.07 14.26 2.31
C ALA A 139 -1.51 14.79 2.32
N ALA A 140 -2.13 14.88 3.50
CA ALA A 140 -3.43 15.49 3.67
C ALA A 140 -3.42 16.98 3.28
N ALA A 141 -2.38 17.74 3.64
CA ALA A 141 -2.30 19.16 3.31
C ALA A 141 -2.12 19.42 1.80
N VAL A 142 -1.29 18.64 1.12
CA VAL A 142 -0.94 18.89 -0.30
C VAL A 142 -1.94 18.32 -1.30
N ALA A 143 -2.74 17.31 -0.92
CA ALA A 143 -3.65 16.63 -1.84
C ALA A 143 -4.54 17.56 -2.71
N PRO A 144 -5.16 18.65 -2.21
CA PRO A 144 -5.97 19.54 -3.04
C PRO A 144 -5.21 20.18 -4.20
N SER A 145 -3.93 20.49 -3.98
CA SER A 145 -3.06 21.06 -5.02
C SER A 145 -2.59 20.02 -6.03
N LEU A 146 -2.63 18.73 -5.68
CA LEU A 146 -2.18 17.63 -6.53
C LEU A 146 -3.31 17.04 -7.38
N VAL A 147 -4.56 17.10 -6.91
CA VAL A 147 -5.72 16.54 -7.63
C VAL A 147 -5.84 17.04 -9.09
N PRO A 148 -5.70 18.35 -9.38
CA PRO A 148 -5.75 18.86 -10.76
C PRO A 148 -4.60 18.37 -11.66
N HIS A 149 -3.56 17.77 -11.08
CA HIS A 149 -2.33 17.36 -11.77
C HIS A 149 -2.06 15.86 -11.64
N GLY A 150 -3.11 15.04 -11.51
CA GLY A 150 -3.02 13.61 -11.20
C GLY A 150 -2.02 12.83 -12.07
N GLU A 151 -2.09 12.99 -13.39
CA GLU A 151 -1.17 12.31 -14.33
C GLU A 151 0.30 12.72 -14.11
N PHE A 152 0.56 14.03 -13.98
CA PHE A 152 1.90 14.54 -13.70
C PHE A 152 2.44 14.01 -12.38
N VAL A 153 1.60 13.97 -11.33
CA VAL A 153 1.95 13.40 -10.03
C VAL A 153 2.30 11.92 -10.14
N SER A 154 1.53 11.14 -10.90
CA SER A 154 1.82 9.73 -11.16
C SER A 154 3.18 9.54 -11.83
N LEU A 155 3.48 10.34 -12.86
CA LEU A 155 4.76 10.29 -13.57
C LEU A 155 5.94 10.68 -12.66
N VAL A 156 5.81 11.74 -11.88
CA VAL A 156 6.85 12.17 -10.93
C VAL A 156 7.13 11.09 -9.89
N LEU A 157 6.09 10.45 -9.36
CA LEU A 157 6.24 9.40 -8.35
C LEU A 157 6.83 8.11 -8.94
N LEU A 158 6.44 7.72 -10.16
CA LEU A 158 7.09 6.63 -10.88
C LEU A 158 8.56 6.95 -11.16
N ALA A 159 8.86 8.14 -11.67
CA ALA A 159 10.22 8.60 -11.95
C ALA A 159 11.07 8.63 -10.67
N THR A 160 10.49 9.04 -9.53
CA THR A 160 11.14 9.01 -8.23
C THR A 160 11.46 7.59 -7.81
N PHE A 161 10.52 6.64 -7.95
CA PHE A 161 10.76 5.23 -7.65
C PHE A 161 11.89 4.64 -8.50
N LEU A 162 11.85 4.87 -9.81
CA LEU A 162 12.89 4.40 -10.74
C LEU A 162 14.24 5.08 -10.49
N GLY A 163 14.24 6.36 -10.17
CA GLY A 163 15.44 7.12 -9.82
C GLY A 163 16.09 6.60 -8.54
N VAL A 164 15.30 6.28 -7.51
CA VAL A 164 15.80 5.64 -6.28
C VAL A 164 16.31 4.23 -6.58
N LEU A 165 15.61 3.43 -7.39
CA LEU A 165 16.08 2.11 -7.80
C LEU A 165 17.43 2.18 -8.55
N LEU A 166 17.60 3.17 -9.43
CA LEU A 166 18.85 3.44 -10.13
C LEU A 166 19.96 3.87 -9.17
N LEU A 167 19.64 4.75 -8.22
CA LEU A 167 20.60 5.22 -7.21
C LEU A 167 21.09 4.07 -6.33
N VAL A 168 20.21 3.17 -5.92
CA VAL A 168 20.57 1.96 -5.16
C VAL A 168 21.51 1.07 -5.98
N HIS A 169 21.28 0.92 -7.29
CA HIS A 169 22.24 0.23 -8.17
C HIS A 169 23.60 0.95 -8.21
N ALA A 170 23.60 2.27 -8.39
CA ALA A 170 24.80 3.09 -8.56
C ALA A 170 25.69 3.14 -7.31
N ILE A 171 25.11 3.22 -6.11
CA ILE A 171 25.84 3.29 -4.82
C ILE A 171 26.46 1.94 -4.41
N GLY A 172 26.29 0.88 -5.23
CA GLY A 172 27.00 -0.37 -5.03
C GLY A 172 26.22 -1.46 -4.30
N PHE A 173 24.92 -1.28 -4.06
CA PHE A 173 24.03 -2.35 -3.58
C PHE A 173 23.63 -3.37 -4.67
N HIS A 174 24.28 -3.35 -5.84
CA HIS A 174 23.98 -4.23 -6.98
C HIS A 174 23.92 -5.72 -6.62
N LYS A 175 24.73 -6.19 -5.65
CA LYS A 175 24.69 -7.59 -5.20
C LYS A 175 23.40 -7.95 -4.45
N SER A 176 22.82 -6.97 -3.76
CA SER A 176 21.54 -7.09 -3.06
C SER A 176 20.34 -7.04 -4.01
N LEU A 177 20.53 -6.61 -5.26
CA LEU A 177 19.47 -6.48 -6.24
C LEU A 177 19.42 -7.64 -7.24
N HIS A 178 18.23 -7.85 -7.82
CA HIS A 178 17.99 -8.77 -8.92
C HIS A 178 17.86 -7.96 -10.23
N THR A 179 18.95 -7.84 -10.98
CA THR A 179 19.05 -6.96 -12.16
C THR A 179 17.96 -7.25 -13.20
N VAL A 180 17.75 -8.53 -13.56
CA VAL A 180 16.73 -8.91 -14.56
C VAL A 180 15.33 -8.47 -14.11
N ALA A 181 14.97 -8.72 -12.85
CA ALA A 181 13.68 -8.29 -12.31
C ALA A 181 13.55 -6.77 -12.26
N SER A 182 14.66 -6.05 -12.00
CA SER A 182 14.67 -4.58 -12.01
C SER A 182 14.40 -4.02 -13.41
N VAL A 183 15.05 -4.56 -14.43
CA VAL A 183 14.84 -4.18 -15.83
C VAL A 183 13.42 -4.51 -16.28
N LEU A 184 12.98 -5.75 -16.07
CA LEU A 184 11.63 -6.18 -16.48
C LEU A 184 10.54 -5.38 -15.77
N SER A 185 10.66 -5.15 -14.45
CA SER A 185 9.69 -4.34 -13.70
C SER A 185 9.66 -2.91 -14.21
N THR A 186 10.83 -2.31 -14.49
CA THR A 186 10.90 -0.96 -15.07
C THR A 186 10.17 -0.89 -16.42
N LEU A 187 10.45 -1.85 -17.32
CA LEU A 187 9.80 -1.90 -18.64
C LEU A 187 8.29 -2.08 -18.53
N VAL A 188 7.82 -2.94 -17.61
CA VAL A 188 6.39 -3.17 -17.39
C VAL A 188 5.72 -1.92 -16.82
N LEU A 189 6.32 -1.28 -15.81
CA LEU A 189 5.76 -0.08 -15.18
C LEU A 189 5.64 1.10 -16.16
N VAL A 190 6.70 1.33 -16.96
CA VAL A 190 6.69 2.34 -18.02
C VAL A 190 5.70 1.96 -19.13
N GLY A 191 5.70 0.69 -19.55
CA GLY A 191 4.80 0.18 -20.59
C GLY A 191 3.33 0.38 -20.24
N PHE A 192 2.94 0.19 -18.99
CA PHE A 192 1.56 0.49 -18.55
C PHE A 192 1.21 1.98 -18.65
N HIS A 193 2.11 2.87 -18.23
CA HIS A 193 1.88 4.32 -18.34
C HIS A 193 1.77 4.77 -19.80
N VAL A 194 2.63 4.23 -20.67
CA VAL A 194 2.55 4.48 -22.13
C VAL A 194 1.22 3.96 -22.67
N LEU A 195 0.81 2.74 -22.30
CA LEU A 195 -0.45 2.15 -22.75
C LEU A 195 -1.65 3.02 -22.35
N TRP A 196 -1.69 3.52 -21.11
CA TRP A 196 -2.80 4.38 -20.67
C TRP A 196 -2.80 5.75 -21.32
N SER A 197 -1.63 6.36 -21.53
CA SER A 197 -1.53 7.62 -22.27
C SER A 197 -1.95 7.50 -23.75
N ALA A 198 -1.97 6.28 -24.28
CA ALA A 198 -2.42 6.01 -25.64
C ALA A 198 -3.93 5.68 -25.72
N LEU A 199 -4.62 5.53 -24.59
CA LEU A 199 -6.06 5.32 -24.59
C LEU A 199 -6.79 6.60 -25.00
N PRO A 200 -7.93 6.49 -25.69
CA PRO A 200 -8.76 7.66 -26.00
C PRO A 200 -9.30 8.24 -24.69
N HIS A 201 -8.93 9.50 -24.42
CA HIS A 201 -9.38 10.24 -23.26
C HIS A 201 -10.80 10.78 -23.47
N ASP A 202 -11.58 10.80 -22.40
CA ASP A 202 -12.92 11.43 -22.34
C ASP A 202 -13.84 11.01 -23.50
N LEU A 203 -13.98 9.69 -23.70
CA LEU A 203 -14.87 9.16 -24.72
C LEU A 203 -16.33 9.54 -24.42
N ALA A 204 -16.82 10.55 -25.14
CA ALA A 204 -18.19 11.05 -25.02
C ALA A 204 -19.28 9.97 -25.21
N SER A 205 -18.99 8.89 -25.95
CA SER A 205 -19.92 7.77 -26.11
C SER A 205 -20.11 6.93 -24.84
N ILE A 206 -19.21 7.06 -23.86
CA ILE A 206 -19.20 6.26 -22.63
C ILE A 206 -19.67 7.09 -21.42
N SER A 207 -19.69 8.43 -21.54
CA SER A 207 -20.06 9.34 -20.44
C SER A 207 -21.46 9.06 -19.88
N ASP A 208 -22.41 8.69 -20.75
CA ASP A 208 -23.80 8.39 -20.35
C ASP A 208 -23.93 7.11 -19.51
N HIS A 209 -22.92 6.24 -19.56
CA HIS A 209 -22.89 4.96 -18.85
C HIS A 209 -21.95 4.95 -17.64
N THR A 210 -21.38 6.10 -17.28
CA THR A 210 -20.38 6.24 -16.21
C THR A 210 -20.85 5.62 -14.89
N VAL A 211 -22.10 5.86 -14.48
CA VAL A 211 -22.66 5.30 -13.23
C VAL A 211 -22.70 3.78 -13.28
N LEU A 212 -23.20 3.20 -14.38
CA LEU A 212 -23.27 1.75 -14.55
C LEU A 212 -21.88 1.12 -14.54
N ILE A 213 -20.92 1.73 -15.24
CA ILE A 213 -19.52 1.29 -15.26
C ILE A 213 -18.93 1.27 -13.86
N ASN A 214 -19.16 2.32 -13.08
CA ASN A 214 -18.69 2.42 -11.70
C ASN A 214 -19.33 1.35 -10.81
N CYS A 215 -20.64 1.12 -10.94
CA CYS A 215 -21.33 0.06 -10.20
C CYS A 215 -20.80 -1.34 -10.54
N VAL A 216 -20.58 -1.62 -11.83
CA VAL A 216 -20.01 -2.89 -12.29
C VAL A 216 -18.58 -3.06 -11.78
N PHE A 217 -17.75 -2.02 -11.88
CA PHE A 217 -16.38 -2.03 -11.40
C PHE A 217 -16.30 -2.29 -9.89
N LEU A 218 -17.08 -1.55 -9.09
CA LEU A 218 -17.11 -1.74 -7.64
C LEU A 218 -17.72 -3.08 -7.22
N GLY A 219 -18.75 -3.54 -7.94
CA GLY A 219 -19.33 -4.87 -7.74
C GLY A 219 -18.33 -6.00 -7.99
N LEU A 220 -17.55 -5.91 -9.07
CA LEU A 220 -16.48 -6.87 -9.37
C LEU A 220 -15.33 -6.78 -8.36
N MET A 221 -14.93 -5.57 -7.94
CA MET A 221 -13.96 -5.40 -6.84
C MET A 221 -14.41 -6.10 -5.56
N LEU A 222 -15.70 -5.99 -5.19
CA LEU A 222 -16.25 -6.67 -4.04
C LEU A 222 -16.19 -8.20 -4.20
N LEU A 223 -16.61 -8.73 -5.35
CA LEU A 223 -16.56 -10.16 -5.63
C LEU A 223 -15.13 -10.71 -5.61
N ILE A 224 -14.17 -9.99 -6.19
CA ILE A 224 -12.74 -10.32 -6.13
C ILE A 224 -12.25 -10.33 -4.68
N SER A 225 -12.72 -9.41 -3.85
CA SER A 225 -12.31 -9.31 -2.44
C SER A 225 -12.83 -10.45 -1.57
N LEU A 226 -13.84 -11.19 -2.04
CA LEU A 226 -14.43 -12.35 -1.36
C LEU A 226 -13.71 -13.67 -1.69
N VAL A 227 -12.80 -13.70 -2.68
CA VAL A 227 -12.06 -14.93 -3.01
C VAL A 227 -11.07 -15.27 -1.88
N LYS A 228 -10.64 -16.54 -1.81
CA LYS A 228 -9.74 -17.01 -0.73
C LYS A 228 -8.46 -16.18 -0.59
N ASN A 229 -7.85 -15.81 -1.73
CA ASN A 229 -6.60 -15.06 -1.79
C ASN A 229 -6.78 -13.78 -2.64
N PRO A 230 -7.40 -12.72 -2.10
CA PRO A 230 -7.87 -11.59 -2.90
C PRO A 230 -6.76 -10.61 -3.28
N LEU A 231 -5.58 -10.67 -2.64
CA LEU A 231 -4.54 -9.66 -2.80
C LEU A 231 -4.15 -9.41 -4.26
N VAL A 232 -3.64 -10.43 -4.94
CA VAL A 232 -3.16 -10.28 -6.33
C VAL A 232 -4.28 -9.86 -7.27
N PRO A 233 -5.46 -10.53 -7.31
CA PRO A 233 -6.51 -10.13 -8.23
C PRO A 233 -7.10 -8.75 -7.91
N SER A 234 -7.22 -8.36 -6.62
CA SER A 234 -7.71 -7.02 -6.26
C SER A 234 -6.73 -5.91 -6.67
N VAL A 235 -5.42 -6.10 -6.43
CA VAL A 235 -4.40 -5.14 -6.88
C VAL A 235 -4.36 -5.05 -8.39
N ALA A 236 -4.36 -6.19 -9.10
CA ALA A 236 -4.30 -6.21 -10.55
C ALA A 236 -5.54 -5.56 -11.18
N TYR A 237 -6.75 -5.90 -10.70
CA TYR A 237 -7.99 -5.34 -11.20
C TYR A 237 -8.13 -3.86 -10.84
N GLY A 238 -7.92 -3.51 -9.57
CA GLY A 238 -8.03 -2.14 -9.08
C GLY A 238 -7.06 -1.18 -9.76
N TYR A 239 -5.83 -1.63 -10.04
CA TYR A 239 -4.84 -0.83 -10.77
C TYR A 239 -5.10 -0.84 -12.29
N LEU A 240 -5.06 -2.01 -12.94
CA LEU A 240 -5.06 -2.07 -14.41
C LEU A 240 -6.40 -1.67 -15.02
N VAL A 241 -7.49 -2.23 -14.49
CA VAL A 241 -8.84 -1.95 -15.00
C VAL A 241 -9.30 -0.58 -14.50
N GLY A 242 -9.06 -0.27 -13.22
CA GLY A 242 -9.41 1.03 -12.65
C GLY A 242 -8.76 2.19 -13.40
N HIS A 243 -7.46 2.10 -13.70
CA HIS A 243 -6.75 3.16 -14.40
C HIS A 243 -7.17 3.30 -15.86
N ALA A 244 -7.39 2.19 -16.56
CA ALA A 244 -7.91 2.22 -17.94
C ALA A 244 -9.31 2.87 -17.99
N LEU A 245 -10.20 2.52 -17.06
CA LEU A 245 -11.51 3.15 -16.95
C LEU A 245 -11.39 4.64 -16.59
N ALA A 246 -10.47 5.01 -15.69
CA ALA A 246 -10.24 6.41 -15.34
C ALA A 246 -9.79 7.24 -16.55
N ALA A 247 -8.85 6.72 -17.36
CA ALA A 247 -8.38 7.39 -18.58
C ALA A 247 -9.51 7.57 -19.60
N ILE A 248 -10.33 6.54 -19.82
CA ILE A 248 -11.41 6.55 -20.81
C ILE A 248 -12.59 7.44 -20.38
N THR A 249 -12.87 7.51 -19.08
CA THR A 249 -14.05 8.23 -18.54
C THR A 249 -13.73 9.62 -17.97
N GLY A 250 -12.46 9.99 -17.86
CA GLY A 250 -12.05 11.28 -17.27
C GLY A 250 -12.27 11.38 -15.76
N GLN A 251 -12.55 10.28 -15.08
CA GLN A 251 -12.95 10.30 -13.67
C GLN A 251 -11.73 10.38 -12.74
N ALA A 252 -11.47 11.57 -12.21
CA ALA A 252 -10.37 11.81 -11.26
C ALA A 252 -10.41 10.92 -10.02
N TRP A 253 -11.60 10.63 -9.46
CA TRP A 253 -11.71 9.77 -8.28
C TRP A 253 -11.26 8.34 -8.60
N LEU A 254 -11.59 7.83 -9.78
CA LEU A 254 -11.23 6.49 -10.21
C LEU A 254 -9.74 6.39 -10.52
N PHE A 255 -9.16 7.46 -11.06
CA PHE A 255 -7.72 7.60 -11.23
C PHE A 255 -7.00 7.44 -9.88
N PHE A 256 -7.35 8.24 -8.88
CA PHE A 256 -6.67 8.18 -7.57
C PHE A 256 -7.01 6.90 -6.78
N PHE A 257 -8.21 6.35 -6.94
CA PHE A 257 -8.55 5.02 -6.43
C PHE A 257 -7.62 3.95 -7.01
N SER A 258 -7.43 3.92 -8.34
CA SER A 258 -6.51 2.99 -8.99
C SER A 258 -5.05 3.23 -8.58
N PHE A 259 -4.67 4.49 -8.39
CA PHE A 259 -3.33 4.89 -7.97
C PHE A 259 -3.02 4.45 -6.52
N GLY A 260 -4.03 4.29 -5.67
CA GLY A 260 -3.87 3.64 -4.37
C GLY A 260 -3.36 2.19 -4.49
N PHE A 261 -3.81 1.43 -5.50
CA PHE A 261 -3.31 0.07 -5.77
C PHE A 261 -1.91 0.07 -6.40
N PHE A 262 -1.56 1.12 -7.16
CA PHE A 262 -0.22 1.27 -7.72
C PHE A 262 0.86 1.22 -6.65
N GLY A 263 0.61 1.83 -5.48
CA GLY A 263 1.52 1.72 -4.34
C GLY A 263 1.81 0.26 -3.93
N SER A 264 0.80 -0.62 -3.95
CA SER A 264 0.98 -2.06 -3.68
C SER A 264 1.75 -2.79 -4.79
N VAL A 265 1.62 -2.35 -6.04
CA VAL A 265 2.44 -2.82 -7.16
C VAL A 265 3.91 -2.45 -6.92
N LEU A 266 4.20 -1.21 -6.54
CA LEU A 266 5.56 -0.75 -6.25
C LEU A 266 6.18 -1.48 -5.05
N GLN A 267 5.40 -1.77 -4.00
CA GLN A 267 5.88 -2.62 -2.89
C GLN A 267 6.26 -4.02 -3.39
N SER A 268 5.42 -4.63 -4.23
CA SER A 268 5.67 -5.95 -4.80
C SER A 268 6.94 -5.97 -5.66
N VAL A 269 7.14 -4.91 -6.47
CA VAL A 269 8.37 -4.71 -7.24
C VAL A 269 9.57 -4.55 -6.31
N SER A 270 9.46 -3.75 -5.24
CA SER A 270 10.53 -3.53 -4.25
C SER A 270 11.02 -4.84 -3.64
N HIS A 271 10.10 -5.70 -3.23
CA HIS A 271 10.42 -7.03 -2.73
C HIS A 271 11.07 -7.92 -3.81
N LEU A 272 10.50 -7.96 -5.01
CA LEU A 272 11.03 -8.76 -6.11
C LEU A 272 12.46 -8.35 -6.48
N VAL A 273 12.74 -7.05 -6.61
CA VAL A 273 14.07 -6.56 -6.98
C VAL A 273 15.08 -6.76 -5.86
N THR A 274 14.66 -6.81 -4.59
CA THR A 274 15.54 -7.06 -3.44
C THR A 274 15.62 -8.52 -3.01
N LYS A 275 14.93 -9.42 -3.74
CA LYS A 275 14.87 -10.87 -3.45
C LYS A 275 14.26 -11.17 -2.07
N GLU A 276 13.39 -10.30 -1.59
CA GLU A 276 12.69 -10.45 -0.32
C GLU A 276 11.23 -10.88 -0.58
N VAL A 277 10.62 -11.58 0.37
CA VAL A 277 9.25 -12.08 0.22
C VAL A 277 8.27 -10.93 0.43
N PRO A 278 7.32 -10.67 -0.48
CA PRO A 278 6.32 -9.63 -0.25
C PRO A 278 5.44 -9.93 0.95
N THR A 279 5.36 -8.99 1.90
CA THR A 279 4.71 -9.26 3.20
C THR A 279 3.26 -9.69 3.04
N MET A 280 2.46 -8.94 2.27
CA MET A 280 1.05 -9.29 2.07
C MET A 280 0.90 -10.62 1.32
N VAL A 281 1.82 -10.99 0.41
CA VAL A 281 1.79 -12.30 -0.27
C VAL A 281 2.08 -13.43 0.72
N ALA A 282 3.03 -13.23 1.65
CA ALA A 282 3.29 -14.18 2.72
C ALA A 282 2.05 -14.38 3.62
N LEU A 283 1.32 -13.30 3.94
CA LEU A 283 0.09 -13.36 4.73
C LEU A 283 -1.01 -14.20 4.06
N GLN A 284 -1.08 -14.22 2.72
CA GLN A 284 -2.05 -15.07 1.98
C GLN A 284 -1.77 -16.58 2.11
N THR A 285 -0.62 -16.98 2.66
CA THR A 285 -0.28 -18.38 2.93
C THR A 285 -0.62 -18.85 4.34
N VAL A 286 -1.07 -17.94 5.22
CA VAL A 286 -1.47 -18.24 6.59
C VAL A 286 -2.71 -19.14 6.57
N ALA A 287 -2.67 -20.23 7.34
CA ALA A 287 -3.74 -21.22 7.36
C ALA A 287 -5.05 -20.68 7.93
N SER A 288 -4.98 -19.80 8.93
CA SER A 288 -6.10 -19.16 9.59
C SER A 288 -6.53 -17.89 8.82
N PRO A 289 -7.75 -17.84 8.24
CA PRO A 289 -8.26 -16.64 7.59
C PRO A 289 -8.40 -15.46 8.56
N ALA A 290 -8.73 -15.73 9.82
CA ALA A 290 -8.84 -14.72 10.86
C ALA A 290 -7.48 -14.05 11.11
N ASP A 291 -6.43 -14.84 11.32
CA ASP A 291 -5.09 -14.30 11.58
C ASP A 291 -4.55 -13.53 10.39
N LYS A 292 -4.76 -14.03 9.17
CA LYS A 292 -4.42 -13.30 7.93
C LYS A 292 -5.00 -11.89 7.96
N VAL A 293 -6.31 -11.77 8.17
CA VAL A 293 -7.01 -10.47 8.15
C VAL A 293 -6.48 -9.56 9.26
N ARG A 294 -6.28 -10.09 10.48
CA ARG A 294 -5.78 -9.32 11.62
C ARG A 294 -4.38 -8.76 11.38
N TYR A 295 -3.48 -9.58 10.86
CA TYR A 295 -2.13 -9.16 10.50
C TYR A 295 -2.13 -8.15 9.36
N GLU A 296 -2.99 -8.31 8.36
CA GLU A 296 -3.08 -7.35 7.26
C GLU A 296 -3.60 -5.99 7.73
N TYR A 297 -4.64 -5.94 8.58
CA TYR A 297 -5.09 -4.69 9.18
C TYR A 297 -3.98 -4.02 9.99
N ALA A 298 -3.20 -4.79 10.76
CA ALA A 298 -2.09 -4.24 11.54
C ALA A 298 -0.98 -3.72 10.64
N HIS A 299 -0.61 -4.49 9.62
CA HIS A 299 0.41 -4.12 8.66
C HIS A 299 0.05 -2.83 7.91
N VAL A 300 -1.16 -2.72 7.35
CA VAL A 300 -1.56 -1.55 6.56
C VAL A 300 -1.76 -0.30 7.42
N THR A 301 -2.22 -0.44 8.67
CA THR A 301 -2.44 0.70 9.57
C THR A 301 -1.15 1.22 10.17
N PHE A 302 -0.26 0.34 10.62
CA PHE A 302 1.04 0.73 11.17
C PHE A 302 2.10 1.01 10.10
N PHE A 303 1.80 0.83 8.82
CA PHE A 303 2.78 0.93 7.73
C PHE A 303 3.76 2.12 7.80
N PRO A 304 3.35 3.38 8.11
CA PRO A 304 4.35 4.45 8.18
C PRO A 304 5.34 4.24 9.35
N HIS A 305 4.85 3.79 10.50
CA HIS A 305 5.72 3.47 11.63
C HIS A 305 6.64 2.30 11.29
N LEU A 306 6.13 1.28 10.59
CA LEU A 306 6.90 0.11 10.19
C LEU A 306 8.06 0.49 9.26
N VAL A 307 7.78 1.29 8.22
CA VAL A 307 8.81 1.74 7.26
C VAL A 307 9.88 2.57 7.95
N PHE A 308 9.49 3.60 8.72
CA PHE A 308 10.47 4.43 9.42
C PHE A 308 11.25 3.63 10.46
N HIS A 309 10.61 2.82 11.29
CA HIS A 309 11.32 2.00 12.28
C HIS A 309 12.26 0.99 11.62
N GLY A 310 11.86 0.39 10.49
CA GLY A 310 12.71 -0.52 9.72
C GLY A 310 14.03 0.11 9.28
N LEU A 311 14.03 1.40 8.91
CA LEU A 311 15.27 2.11 8.53
C LEU A 311 16.31 2.11 9.65
N VAL A 312 15.90 2.21 10.92
CA VAL A 312 16.83 2.16 12.06
C VAL A 312 17.44 0.79 12.23
N PHE A 313 16.63 -0.27 12.21
CA PHE A 313 17.15 -1.63 12.30
C PHE A 313 18.13 -1.97 11.18
N SER A 314 17.88 -1.48 9.97
CA SER A 314 18.79 -1.69 8.85
C SER A 314 20.12 -0.96 9.04
N SER A 315 20.09 0.28 9.54
CA SER A 315 21.31 1.04 9.84
C SER A 315 22.18 0.38 10.92
N ASP A 316 21.55 -0.22 11.94
CA ASP A 316 22.25 -0.95 12.99
C ASP A 316 22.89 -2.25 12.51
N LEU A 317 22.26 -2.94 11.56
CA LEU A 317 22.82 -4.15 10.93
C LEU A 317 24.05 -3.82 10.06
N VAL A 318 24.01 -2.71 9.32
CA VAL A 318 25.16 -2.23 8.53
C VAL A 318 26.33 -1.86 9.44
N ASN A 319 26.07 -1.12 10.53
CA ASN A 319 27.09 -0.71 11.50
C ASN A 319 27.70 -1.87 12.29
N LYS A 320 26.96 -2.97 12.47
CA LYS A 320 27.49 -4.20 13.08
C LYS A 320 28.34 -5.00 12.09
N SER A 321 27.91 -5.12 10.83
CA SER A 321 28.65 -5.82 9.79
C SER A 321 30.00 -5.16 9.46
N SER A 322 30.11 -3.84 9.56
CA SER A 322 31.35 -3.10 9.29
C SER A 322 32.37 -3.15 10.43
N LYS A 323 31.98 -3.59 11.62
CA LYS A 323 32.87 -3.76 12.78
C LYS A 323 33.47 -5.17 12.88
N THR A 324 32.98 -6.10 12.06
CA THR A 324 33.42 -7.51 12.01
C THR A 324 34.31 -7.81 10.79
N THR A 325 34.71 -6.79 10.04
CA THR A 325 35.67 -6.83 8.92
C THR A 325 36.86 -5.97 9.26
#